data_AF-A0A7J9QYZ8-F1
#
_entry.id   AF-A0A7J9QYZ8-F1
#
_cell.length_a   1.000
_cell.length_b   1.000
_cell.length_c   1.000
_cell.angle_alpha   90.00
_cell.angle_beta   90.00
_cell.angle_gamma   90.00
#
_symmetry.space_group_name_H-M   'P 1'
#
loop_
_entity.id
_entity.type
_entity.pdbx_description
1 polymer ?
#
loop_
_entity_poly.entity_id
_entity_poly.type
_entity_poly.pdbx_seq_one_letter_code
_entity_poly.pdbx_strand_id
1 'polypeptide(L)' 'MKVGIIGGTGGMGKGFALRWSKNNDVIVGSRDAGRAASSAEEYTNLAKESFGQINGTISGNDN' A
#
# COMPACT_ATOMS: atom_id res chain seq x y z
N MET A 1 -2.72 -3.95 -12.59
CA MET A 1 -1.68 -3.00 -13.05
C MET A 1 -0.80 -2.59 -11.87
N LYS A 2 0.37 -2.00 -12.10
CA LYS A 2 1.22 -1.44 -11.04
C LYS A 2 0.87 0.03 -10.79
N VAL A 3 0.68 0.41 -9.52
CA VAL A 3 0.31 1.77 -9.10
C VAL A 3 1.28 2.26 -8.03
N GLY A 4 2.01 3.33 -8.33
CA GLY A 4 2.90 3.98 -7.36
C GLY A 4 2.20 5.14 -6.64
N ILE A 5 2.35 5.21 -5.32
CA ILE A 5 1.84 6.29 -4.47
C ILE A 5 3.02 7.01 -3.82
N ILE A 6 3.41 8.16 -4.38
CA ILE A 6 4.46 9.01 -3.82
C ILE A 6 3.94 9.68 -2.53
N GLY A 7 4.66 9.53 -1.42
CA GLY A 7 4.19 10.01 -0.12
C GLY A 7 3.02 9.19 0.44
N GLY A 8 2.97 7.90 0.11
CA GLY A 8 1.82 7.03 0.38
C GLY A 8 1.63 6.62 1.85
N THR A 9 2.56 6.98 2.75
CA THR A 9 2.50 6.64 4.18
C THR A 9 1.52 7.51 4.99
N GLY A 10 0.88 8.50 4.36
CA GLY A 10 -0.14 9.35 4.98
C GLY A 10 -1.55 8.76 4.92
N GLY A 11 -2.51 9.37 5.61
CA GLY A 11 -3.89 8.87 5.67
C GLY A 11 -4.58 8.73 4.31
N MET A 12 -4.31 9.63 3.36
CA MET A 12 -4.83 9.53 1.99
C MET A 12 -4.17 8.37 1.22
N GLY A 13 -2.85 8.23 1.33
CA GLY A 13 -2.10 7.14 0.67
C GLY A 13 -2.56 5.76 1.15
N LYS A 14 -2.82 5.61 2.45
CA LYS A 14 -3.46 4.43 3.04
C LYS A 14 -4.79 4.10 2.36
N GLY A 15 -5.68 5.08 2.22
CA GLY A 15 -6.99 4.88 1.59
C GLY A 15 -6.91 4.43 0.13
N PHE A 16 -5.96 4.97 -0.63
CA PHE A 16 -5.69 4.54 -2.00
C PHE A 16 -5.08 3.14 -2.07
N ALA A 17 -4.08 2.85 -1.22
CA ALA A 17 -3.46 1.54 -1.17
C ALA A 17 -4.46 0.43 -0.86
N LEU A 18 -5.34 0.65 0.13
CA LEU A 18 -6.42 -0.28 0.46
C LEU A 18 -7.37 -0.52 -0.72
N ARG A 19 -7.88 0.53 -1.36
CA ARG A 19 -8.87 0.37 -2.44
C ARG A 19 -8.28 -0.23 -3.71
N TRP A 20 -7.07 0.18 -4.09
CA TRP A 20 -6.45 -0.28 -5.33
C TRP A 20 -5.83 -1.67 -5.21
N SER A 21 -5.35 -2.05 -4.03
CA SER A 21 -4.79 -3.40 -3.78
C SER A 21 -5.73 -4.55 -4.08
N LYS A 22 -7.06 -4.30 -4.09
CA LYS A 22 -8.05 -5.30 -4.50
C LYS A 22 -7.75 -5.95 -5.84
N ASN A 23 -7.28 -5.17 -6.82
CA ASN A 23 -7.09 -5.61 -8.21
C ASN A 23 -5.76 -5.13 -8.82
N ASN A 24 -4.91 -4.47 -8.05
CA ASN A 24 -3.68 -3.85 -8.55
C ASN A 24 -2.53 -4.03 -7.57
N ASP A 25 -1.31 -4.05 -8.10
CA ASP A 25 -0.09 -4.04 -7.30
C ASP A 25 0.25 -2.61 -6.94
N VAL A 26 0.21 -2.29 -5.65
CA VAL A 26 0.46 -0.96 -5.11
C VAL A 26 1.86 -0.87 -4.55
N ILE A 27 2.58 0.18 -4.91
CA ILE A 27 3.88 0.55 -4.35
C ILE A 27 3.69 1.84 -3.53
N VAL A 28 3.86 1.75 -2.22
CA VAL A 28 3.83 2.87 -1.29
C VAL A 28 5.23 3.48 -1.25
N GLY A 29 5.36 4.72 -1.70
CA GLY A 29 6.62 5.46 -1.72
C GLY A 29 6.76 6.40 -0.52
N SER A 30 7.95 6.46 0.07
CA SER A 30 8.30 7.39 1.15
C SER A 30 9.79 7.74 1.10
N ARG A 31 10.15 8.91 1.64
CA ARG A 31 11.56 9.33 1.77
C ARG A 31 12.38 8.36 2.63
N ASP A 32 11.68 7.63 3.48
CA ASP A 32 12.21 6.55 4.31
C ASP A 32 11.61 5.23 3.82
N ALA A 33 12.45 4.36 3.28
CA ALA A 33 12.08 3.03 2.77
C ALA A 33 11.56 2.10 3.88
N GLY A 34 12.11 2.19 5.10
CA GLY A 34 11.66 1.41 6.24
C GLY A 34 10.24 1.80 6.64
N ARG A 35 9.95 3.11 6.69
CA ARG A 35 8.59 3.62 6.91
C ARG A 35 7.62 3.16 5.82
N ALA A 36 8.08 3.14 4.56
CA ALA A 36 7.29 2.66 3.44
C ALA A 36 6.92 1.18 3.62
N ALA A 37 7.91 0.34 3.95
CA ALA A 37 7.73 -1.10 4.16
C ALA A 37 6.77 -1.39 5.31
N SER A 38 6.96 -0.77 6.48
CA SER A 38 6.05 -0.94 7.62
C SER A 38 4.62 -0.51 7.30
N SER A 39 4.46 0.60 6.57
CA SER A 39 3.13 1.06 6.15
C SER A 39 2.48 0.09 5.17
N ALA A 40 3.25 -0.47 4.23
CA ALA A 40 2.75 -1.44 3.26
C ALA A 40 2.29 -2.74 3.92
N GLU A 41 3.01 -3.23 4.94
CA GLU A 41 2.58 -4.38 5.75
C GLU A 41 1.29 -4.08 6.51
N GLU A 42 1.21 -2.94 7.19
CA GLU A 42 -0.01 -2.50 7.89
C GLU A 42 -1.21 -2.46 6.93
N TYR A 43 -1.02 -1.87 5.74
CA TYR A 43 -2.09 -1.72 4.77
C TYR A 43 -2.51 -3.06 4.17
N THR A 44 -1.56 -3.99 3.99
CA THR A 44 -1.85 -5.34 3.51
C THR A 44 -2.74 -6.09 4.50
N ASN A 45 -2.43 -6.00 5.79
CA ASN A 45 -3.21 -6.64 6.84
C ASN A 45 -4.62 -6.05 6.90
N LEU A 46 -4.73 -4.71 6.88
CA LEU A 46 -6.03 -4.02 6.87
C LEU A 46 -6.85 -4.32 5.61
N ALA A 47 -6.20 -4.46 4.45
CA ALA A 47 -6.87 -4.81 3.21
C ALA A 47 -7.45 -6.22 3.28
N LYS A 48 -6.68 -7.18 3.80
CA LYS A 48 -7.15 -8.55 4.02
C LYS A 48 -8.26 -8.62 5.06
N GLU A 49 -8.17 -7.86 6.15
CA GLU A 49 -9.23 -7.79 7.16
C GLU A 49 -10.52 -7.17 6.59
N SER A 50 -10.40 -6.11 5.78
CA SER A 50 -11.56 -5.39 5.23
C SER A 50 -12.21 -6.10 4.04
N PHE A 51 -11.44 -6.85 3.25
CA PHE A 51 -11.89 -7.43 1.98
C PHE A 51 -11.80 -8.96 1.93
N GLY A 52 -11.28 -9.61 2.97
CA GLY A 52 -10.98 -11.04 3.02
C GLY A 52 -9.73 -11.39 2.21
N GLN A 53 -9.82 -11.20 0.89
CA GLN A 53 -8.73 -11.46 -0.05
C GLN A 53 -8.53 -10.26 -0.97
N ILE A 54 -7.26 -9.99 -1.29
CA ILE A 54 -6.87 -9.03 -2.32
C ILE A 54 -6.19 -9.80 -3.46
N ASN A 55 -6.49 -9.42 -4.71
CA ASN A 55 -5.87 -10.02 -5.89
C ASN A 55 -4.54 -9.33 -6.27
N GLY A 56 -4.29 -8.14 -5.73
CA GLY A 56 -3.03 -7.41 -5.89
C GLY A 56 -2.13 -7.51 -4.67
N THR A 57 -1.04 -6.76 -4.72
CA THR A 57 -0.05 -6.66 -3.65
C THR A 57 0.09 -5.24 -3.12
N ILE A 58 0.61 -5.07 -1.92
CA ILE A 58 1.05 -3.77 -1.41
C ILE A 58 2.50 -3.94 -0.96
N SER A 59 3.39 -3.11 -1.49
CA SER A 59 4.82 -3.11 -1.18
C SER A 59 5.28 -1.69 -0.86
N GLY A 60 6.34 -1.56 -0.05
CA GLY A 60 6.90 -0.27 0.33
C GLY A 60 8.29 -0.08 -0.26
N ASN A 61 8.57 1.11 -0.79
CA ASN A 61 9.91 1.45 -1.28
C ASN A 61 10.26 2.93 -1.07
N ASP A 62 11.53 3.29 -1.26
CA ASP A 62 11.95 4.68 -1.39
C ASP A 62 11.30 5.36 -2.62
N ASN A 63 11.15 6.71 -2.54
CA ASN A 63 10.51 7.51 -3.59
C ASN A 63 11.33 8.71 -4.07
#